data_AF-A0A3C1KT63-F1
#
_entry.id   AF-A0A3C1KT63-F1
#
_cell.length_a   1.000
_cell.length_b   1.000
_cell.length_c   1.000
_cell.angle_alpha   90.00
_cell.angle_beta   90.00
_cell.angle_gamma   90.00
#
_symmetry.space_group_name_H-M   'P 1'
#
loop_
_entity.id
_entity.type
_entity.pdbx_description
1 polymer ?
#
loop_
_entity_poly.entity_id
_entity_poly.type
_entity_poly.pdbx_seq_one_letter_code
_entity_poly.pdbx_strand_id
1 'polypeptide(L)'
;MGDTNPRSVPGSVSGINRVNAETLTLQWAYAFPGATRARSQPTVHQGVVYTGTQDGRVYAIDLASGCTHWVYQAKAEVRSSVSVQSEGEAGDITLYFGDFNGNVYALDGVSGEARWVKSVEDHPDVTITGSPKLHRDTLYVPMSSREWATAADPYYQCCTFRGGVAAFDRQTGAIRWKNYVVGEAPSATGKVNVRDTPVLAPSGAPVWNSPTIDEARGLLYVGTGEAYSSPAHEASDAVVAFDLETGERRWVHQALAGDAWNMSCNLAQPDNCPSEDGPDFDIGASTILHRDSDGRERLLVGQKSGDVFALDPDADGKLLW
;
A
#
# COMPACT_ATOMS: atom_id res chain seq x y z
N MET A 1 3.41 -10.19 -9.19
CA MET A 1 3.72 -8.89 -9.82
C MET A 1 5.23 -8.70 -9.75
N GLY A 2 5.87 -8.12 -10.77
CA GLY A 2 7.32 -7.91 -10.75
C GLY A 2 7.75 -6.91 -9.67
N ASP A 3 8.97 -7.05 -9.16
CA ASP A 3 9.50 -6.37 -7.96
C ASP A 3 9.52 -4.85 -8.05
N THR A 4 9.70 -4.31 -9.25
CA THR A 4 10.00 -2.90 -9.49
C THR A 4 8.80 -2.01 -9.81
N ASN A 5 7.57 -2.54 -9.72
CA ASN A 5 6.31 -1.85 -9.99
C ASN A 5 6.20 -1.12 -11.37
N PRO A 6 6.72 -1.65 -12.49
CA PRO A 6 6.69 -0.94 -13.78
C PRO A 6 5.30 -0.88 -14.42
N ARG A 7 4.35 -1.71 -13.95
CA ARG A 7 2.98 -1.84 -14.46
C ARG A 7 2.89 -1.97 -15.99
N SER A 8 3.91 -2.57 -16.61
CA SER A 8 4.01 -2.77 -18.05
C SER A 8 3.82 -4.23 -18.45
N VAL A 9 2.98 -4.50 -19.45
CA VAL A 9 2.84 -5.82 -20.07
C VAL A 9 3.29 -5.72 -21.53
N PRO A 10 4.29 -6.50 -21.97
CA PRO A 10 4.74 -6.49 -23.35
C PRO A 10 3.63 -6.92 -24.33
N GLY A 11 3.64 -6.34 -25.53
CA GLY A 11 2.68 -6.71 -26.59
C GLY A 11 2.77 -8.19 -27.02
N SER A 12 3.91 -8.83 -26.84
CA SER A 12 4.08 -10.28 -27.07
C SER A 12 3.32 -11.14 -26.06
N VAL A 13 3.03 -10.61 -24.87
CA VAL A 13 2.24 -11.28 -23.83
C VAL A 13 0.76 -10.98 -24.01
N SER A 14 0.40 -9.72 -24.23
CA SER A 14 -1.02 -9.33 -24.36
C SER A 14 -1.62 -9.70 -25.71
N GLY A 15 -0.81 -9.80 -26.76
CA GLY A 15 -1.29 -9.89 -28.15
C GLY A 15 -1.95 -8.60 -28.66
N ILE A 16 -2.02 -7.54 -27.84
CA ILE A 16 -2.67 -6.27 -28.15
C ILE A 16 -1.63 -5.24 -28.57
N ASN A 17 -1.87 -4.57 -29.69
CA ASN A 17 -1.00 -3.53 -30.23
C ASN A 17 -1.81 -2.47 -30.99
N ARG A 18 -1.13 -1.43 -31.48
CA ARG A 18 -1.75 -0.30 -32.19
C ARG A 18 -2.53 -0.70 -33.45
N VAL A 19 -2.24 -1.84 -34.05
CA VAL A 19 -2.89 -2.32 -35.28
C VAL A 19 -4.20 -3.03 -34.98
N ASN A 20 -4.32 -3.74 -33.86
CA ASN A 20 -5.50 -4.54 -33.53
C ASN A 20 -6.36 -4.00 -32.38
N ALA A 21 -5.91 -2.98 -31.66
CA ALA A 21 -6.64 -2.41 -30.52
C ALA A 21 -8.08 -1.97 -30.88
N GLU A 22 -8.29 -1.46 -32.09
CA GLU A 22 -9.62 -1.02 -32.57
C GLU A 22 -10.57 -2.19 -32.88
N THR A 23 -10.05 -3.41 -32.99
CA THR A 23 -10.84 -4.61 -33.30
C THR A 23 -11.23 -5.41 -32.07
N LEU A 24 -10.83 -4.95 -30.87
CA LEU A 24 -11.15 -5.63 -29.63
C LEU A 24 -12.66 -5.63 -29.38
N THR A 25 -13.17 -6.80 -29.00
CA THR A 25 -14.56 -6.99 -28.58
C THR A 25 -14.60 -7.47 -27.14
N LEU A 26 -15.64 -7.07 -26.40
CA LEU A 26 -15.89 -7.58 -25.06
C LEU A 26 -16.04 -9.11 -25.11
N GLN A 27 -15.19 -9.83 -24.37
CA GLN A 27 -15.29 -11.29 -24.25
C GLN A 27 -16.33 -11.68 -23.19
N TRP A 28 -16.22 -11.12 -21.99
CA TRP A 28 -17.18 -11.29 -20.90
C TRP A 28 -17.13 -10.09 -19.95
N ALA A 29 -18.17 -9.94 -19.14
CA ALA A 29 -18.25 -8.96 -18.07
C ALA A 29 -18.66 -9.64 -16.76
N TYR A 30 -18.11 -9.17 -15.64
CA TYR A 30 -18.38 -9.71 -14.31
C TYR A 30 -18.89 -8.60 -13.39
N ALA A 31 -20.07 -8.79 -12.80
CA ALA A 31 -20.67 -7.83 -11.89
C ALA A 31 -20.43 -8.25 -10.44
N PHE A 32 -20.04 -7.29 -9.60
CA PHE A 32 -19.93 -7.49 -8.16
C PHE A 32 -21.22 -7.02 -7.48
N PRO A 33 -22.03 -7.93 -6.90
CA PRO A 33 -23.29 -7.56 -6.25
C PRO A 33 -23.12 -6.44 -5.22
N GLY A 34 -23.91 -5.37 -5.35
CA GLY A 34 -23.96 -4.26 -4.38
C GLY A 34 -22.72 -3.36 -4.35
N ALA A 35 -21.70 -3.61 -5.17
CA ALA A 35 -20.51 -2.78 -5.20
C ALA A 35 -20.78 -1.46 -5.94
N THR A 36 -20.42 -0.34 -5.32
CA THR A 36 -20.42 1.00 -5.93
C THR A 36 -19.03 1.42 -6.40
N ARG A 37 -18.00 0.66 -6.04
CA ARG A 37 -16.61 0.85 -6.46
C ARG A 37 -15.88 -0.47 -6.64
N ALA A 38 -14.98 -0.52 -7.61
CA ALA A 38 -14.06 -1.63 -7.84
C ALA A 38 -12.62 -1.09 -7.82
N ARG A 39 -11.90 -1.35 -6.73
CA ARG A 39 -10.58 -0.75 -6.45
C ARG A 39 -9.41 -1.74 -6.55
N SER A 40 -9.67 -3.02 -6.29
CA SER A 40 -8.68 -4.09 -6.43
C SER A 40 -8.24 -4.21 -7.88
N GLN A 41 -6.93 -4.23 -8.13
CA GLN A 41 -6.40 -4.54 -9.45
C GLN A 41 -6.43 -6.07 -9.67
N PRO A 42 -7.10 -6.57 -10.72
CA PRO A 42 -7.15 -8.00 -11.00
C PRO A 42 -5.75 -8.56 -11.26
N THR A 43 -5.48 -9.76 -10.75
CA THR A 43 -4.24 -10.49 -10.99
C THR A 43 -4.54 -11.77 -11.76
N VAL A 44 -3.83 -11.99 -12.86
CA VAL A 44 -4.01 -13.16 -13.71
C VAL A 44 -2.86 -14.13 -13.49
N HIS A 45 -3.18 -15.39 -13.19
CA HIS A 45 -2.19 -16.47 -13.08
C HIS A 45 -2.81 -17.78 -13.55
N GLN A 46 -2.10 -18.52 -14.41
CA GLN A 46 -2.51 -19.83 -14.94
C GLN A 46 -3.97 -19.90 -15.43
N GLY A 47 -4.45 -18.88 -16.14
CA GLY A 47 -5.82 -18.86 -16.68
C GLY A 47 -6.91 -18.50 -15.67
N VAL A 48 -6.55 -18.03 -14.47
CA VAL A 48 -7.48 -17.57 -13.44
C VAL A 48 -7.25 -16.10 -13.14
N VAL A 49 -8.33 -15.33 -13.02
CA VAL A 49 -8.36 -13.95 -12.56
C VAL A 49 -8.71 -13.93 -11.07
N TYR A 50 -7.83 -13.35 -10.27
CA TYR A 50 -8.02 -13.12 -8.84
C TYR A 50 -8.29 -11.65 -8.55
N THR A 51 -9.37 -11.34 -7.83
CA THR A 51 -9.69 -9.95 -7.48
C THR A 51 -10.53 -9.85 -6.20
N GLY A 52 -10.25 -8.83 -5.41
CA GLY A 52 -11.05 -8.43 -4.25
C GLY A 52 -12.18 -7.47 -4.58
N THR A 53 -13.13 -7.30 -3.66
CA THR A 53 -14.28 -6.40 -3.79
C THR A 53 -14.55 -5.54 -2.55
N GLN A 54 -15.40 -4.53 -2.74
CA GLN A 54 -15.83 -3.58 -1.71
C GLN A 54 -16.47 -4.25 -0.49
N ASP A 55 -17.21 -5.34 -0.67
CA ASP A 55 -17.86 -6.11 0.40
C ASP A 55 -16.96 -7.19 1.02
N GLY A 56 -15.67 -7.21 0.64
CA GLY A 56 -14.67 -8.11 1.23
C GLY A 56 -14.61 -9.50 0.61
N ARG A 57 -15.23 -9.72 -0.55
CA ARG A 57 -15.08 -10.99 -1.27
C ARG A 57 -13.83 -10.99 -2.12
N VAL A 58 -13.18 -12.15 -2.21
CA VAL A 58 -12.11 -12.44 -3.15
C VAL A 58 -12.57 -13.56 -4.08
N TYR A 59 -12.43 -13.35 -5.37
CA TYR A 59 -12.91 -14.26 -6.39
C TYR A 59 -11.75 -14.89 -7.13
N ALA A 60 -11.91 -16.16 -7.48
CA ALA A 60 -11.21 -16.78 -8.59
C ALA A 60 -12.18 -16.96 -9.76
N ILE A 61 -11.84 -16.37 -10.89
CA ILE A 61 -12.68 -16.34 -12.09
C ILE A 61 -11.89 -16.95 -13.24
N ASP A 62 -12.49 -17.90 -13.95
CA ASP A 62 -11.92 -18.48 -15.16
C ASP A 62 -11.71 -17.37 -16.22
N LEU A 63 -10.48 -17.22 -16.69
CA LEU A 63 -10.10 -16.15 -17.62
C LEU A 63 -10.84 -16.25 -18.96
N ALA A 64 -11.16 -17.47 -19.42
CA ALA A 64 -11.74 -17.69 -20.75
C ALA A 64 -13.26 -17.45 -20.78
N SER A 65 -13.96 -17.92 -19.75
CA SER A 65 -15.42 -17.95 -19.68
C SER A 65 -16.03 -16.89 -18.77
N GLY A 66 -15.27 -16.35 -17.82
CA GLY A 66 -15.80 -15.47 -16.77
C GLY A 66 -16.58 -16.23 -15.68
N CYS A 67 -16.59 -17.57 -15.69
CA CYS A 67 -17.21 -18.38 -14.64
C CYS A 67 -16.40 -18.32 -13.34
N THR A 68 -17.09 -18.29 -12.21
CA THR A 68 -16.44 -18.30 -10.89
C THR A 68 -16.03 -19.71 -10.50
N HIS A 69 -14.77 -19.92 -10.14
CA HIS A 69 -14.29 -21.16 -9.53
C HIS A 69 -14.67 -21.22 -8.05
N TRP A 70 -14.31 -20.17 -7.31
CA TRP A 70 -14.60 -20.04 -5.88
C TRP A 70 -14.68 -18.58 -5.45
N VAL A 71 -15.24 -18.37 -4.26
CA VAL A 71 -15.32 -17.08 -3.58
C VAL A 71 -14.94 -17.24 -2.12
N TYR A 72 -14.06 -16.38 -1.62
CA TYR A 72 -13.67 -16.27 -0.22
C TYR A 72 -14.23 -14.98 0.39
N GLN A 73 -14.73 -15.02 1.62
CA GLN A 73 -15.21 -13.85 2.35
C GLN A 73 -14.19 -13.41 3.40
N ALA A 74 -13.51 -12.29 3.17
CA ALA A 74 -12.66 -11.62 4.15
C ALA A 74 -13.50 -10.84 5.17
N LYS A 75 -12.86 -10.34 6.23
CA LYS A 75 -13.53 -9.62 7.31
C LYS A 75 -13.90 -8.17 6.94
N ALA A 76 -13.22 -7.60 5.95
CA ALA A 76 -13.44 -6.25 5.47
C ALA A 76 -13.18 -6.13 3.96
N GLU A 77 -13.46 -4.95 3.40
CA GLU A 77 -13.17 -4.61 1.99
C GLU A 77 -11.76 -5.06 1.58
N VAL A 78 -11.66 -5.74 0.43
CA VAL A 78 -10.39 -6.10 -0.20
C VAL A 78 -10.20 -5.21 -1.42
N ARG A 79 -9.46 -4.11 -1.22
CA ARG A 79 -9.21 -3.12 -2.28
C ARG A 79 -7.79 -3.16 -2.84
N SER A 80 -6.91 -3.95 -2.25
CA SER A 80 -5.55 -4.19 -2.73
C SER A 80 -5.56 -5.26 -3.82
N SER A 81 -4.51 -5.32 -4.65
CA SER A 81 -4.32 -6.45 -5.57
C SER A 81 -3.90 -7.71 -4.82
N VAL A 82 -4.25 -8.87 -5.36
CA VAL A 82 -3.82 -10.17 -4.86
C VAL A 82 -2.41 -10.50 -5.35
N SER A 83 -1.47 -10.71 -4.44
CA SER A 83 -0.14 -11.23 -4.75
C SER A 83 -0.20 -12.75 -4.88
N VAL A 84 0.47 -13.30 -5.89
CA VAL A 84 0.43 -14.74 -6.21
C VAL A 84 1.83 -15.32 -6.10
N GLN A 85 1.95 -16.42 -5.36
CA GLN A 85 3.09 -17.32 -5.36
C GLN A 85 2.74 -18.56 -6.18
N SER A 86 3.70 -19.00 -6.98
CA SER A 86 3.64 -20.26 -7.71
C SER A 86 5.05 -20.82 -7.77
N GLU A 87 5.42 -21.64 -6.80
CA GLU A 87 6.66 -22.43 -6.84
C GLU A 87 6.30 -23.91 -6.94
N GLY A 88 7.05 -24.67 -7.73
CA GLY A 88 6.91 -26.13 -7.78
C GLY A 88 5.96 -26.66 -8.86
N GLU A 89 5.37 -27.83 -8.59
CA GLU A 89 4.46 -28.53 -9.49
C GLU A 89 3.14 -27.77 -9.70
N ALA A 90 2.44 -28.06 -10.80
CA ALA A 90 1.14 -27.50 -11.08
C ALA A 90 0.16 -27.79 -9.92
N GLY A 91 -0.23 -26.77 -9.16
CA GLY A 91 -1.24 -26.89 -8.10
C GLY A 91 -0.89 -26.21 -6.77
N ASP A 92 0.38 -25.89 -6.48
CA ASP A 92 0.72 -25.14 -5.26
C ASP A 92 0.74 -23.62 -5.53
N ILE A 93 -0.47 -23.06 -5.60
CA ILE A 93 -0.69 -21.62 -5.77
C ILE A 93 -1.08 -21.05 -4.40
N THR A 94 -0.35 -20.05 -3.91
CA THR A 94 -0.77 -19.29 -2.73
C THR A 94 -1.11 -17.86 -3.11
N LEU A 95 -2.24 -17.38 -2.63
CA LEU A 95 -2.72 -16.01 -2.82
C LEU A 95 -2.54 -15.22 -1.54
N TYR A 96 -2.02 -14.00 -1.64
CA TYR A 96 -1.79 -13.10 -0.52
C TYR A 96 -2.48 -11.76 -0.75
N PHE A 97 -3.20 -11.26 0.25
CA PHE A 97 -3.82 -9.93 0.21
C PHE A 97 -4.06 -9.39 1.61
N GLY A 98 -4.40 -8.10 1.68
CA GLY A 98 -4.80 -7.44 2.91
C GLY A 98 -6.20 -6.85 2.81
N ASP A 99 -6.90 -6.77 3.94
CA ASP A 99 -8.22 -6.15 4.02
C ASP A 99 -8.19 -4.79 4.72
N PHE A 100 -9.32 -4.10 4.62
CA PHE A 100 -9.46 -2.74 5.14
C PHE A 100 -9.42 -2.69 6.67
N ASN A 101 -9.49 -3.82 7.40
CA ASN A 101 -9.36 -3.91 8.86
C ASN A 101 -7.95 -4.37 9.31
N GLY A 102 -6.95 -4.33 8.42
CA GLY A 102 -5.58 -4.70 8.78
C GLY A 102 -5.32 -6.21 8.87
N ASN A 103 -6.23 -7.05 8.38
CA ASN A 103 -5.99 -8.49 8.31
C ASN A 103 -5.18 -8.82 7.05
N VAL A 104 -4.24 -9.75 7.18
CA VAL A 104 -3.42 -10.31 6.10
C VAL A 104 -3.81 -11.77 5.92
N TYR A 105 -3.98 -12.18 4.66
CA TYR A 105 -4.49 -13.49 4.30
C TYR A 105 -3.48 -14.24 3.44
N ALA A 106 -3.42 -15.55 3.64
CA ALA A 106 -2.95 -16.50 2.63
C ALA A 106 -4.04 -17.50 2.31
N LEU A 107 -4.42 -17.62 1.04
CA LEU A 107 -5.36 -18.61 0.57
C LEU A 107 -4.68 -19.61 -0.37
N ASP A 108 -5.19 -20.83 -0.37
CA ASP A 108 -4.95 -21.75 -1.46
C ASP A 108 -5.62 -21.22 -2.74
N GLY A 109 -4.86 -21.11 -3.82
CA GLY A 109 -5.32 -20.52 -5.08
C GLY A 109 -6.27 -21.42 -5.87
N VAL A 110 -6.31 -22.72 -5.57
CA VAL A 110 -7.16 -23.71 -6.25
C VAL A 110 -8.49 -23.87 -5.52
N SER A 111 -8.47 -24.06 -4.19
CA SER A 111 -9.69 -24.28 -3.40
C SER A 111 -10.30 -22.99 -2.86
N GLY A 112 -9.50 -21.91 -2.71
CA GLY A 112 -9.91 -20.68 -2.04
C GLY A 112 -9.90 -20.78 -0.52
N GLU A 113 -9.47 -21.90 0.06
CA GLU A 113 -9.42 -22.10 1.51
C GLU A 113 -8.27 -21.31 2.14
N ALA A 114 -8.50 -20.77 3.33
CA ALA A 114 -7.46 -20.03 4.05
C ALA A 114 -6.38 -20.98 4.58
N ARG A 115 -5.13 -20.74 4.16
CA ARG A 115 -3.94 -21.35 4.76
C ARG A 115 -3.62 -20.70 6.11
N TRP A 116 -3.71 -19.37 6.16
CA TRP A 116 -3.63 -18.61 7.40
C TRP A 116 -4.29 -17.23 7.28
N VAL A 117 -4.65 -16.66 8.44
CA VAL A 117 -5.11 -15.28 8.59
C VAL A 117 -4.38 -14.66 9.77
N LYS A 118 -3.79 -13.49 9.56
CA LYS A 118 -3.02 -12.73 10.55
C LYS A 118 -3.48 -11.28 10.56
N SER A 119 -2.96 -10.49 11.48
CA SER A 119 -3.22 -9.05 11.55
C SER A 119 -1.90 -8.30 11.68
N VAL A 120 -1.82 -7.12 11.07
CA VAL A 120 -0.77 -6.14 11.35
C VAL A 120 -1.07 -5.30 12.59
N GLU A 121 -2.30 -5.40 13.11
CA GLU A 121 -2.90 -4.53 14.12
C GLU A 121 -2.06 -4.36 15.38
N ASP A 122 -1.57 -3.14 15.52
CA ASP A 122 -1.12 -2.48 16.74
C ASP A 122 -1.93 -1.21 17.04
N HIS A 123 -2.84 -0.83 16.13
CA HIS A 123 -3.65 0.38 16.19
C HIS A 123 -5.06 0.09 15.65
N PRO A 124 -6.15 0.53 16.32
CA PRO A 124 -7.53 0.17 15.95
C PRO A 124 -7.95 0.68 14.55
N ASP A 125 -7.33 1.76 14.07
CA ASP A 125 -7.62 2.33 12.74
C ASP A 125 -6.67 1.84 11.64
N VAL A 126 -5.80 0.85 11.90
CA VAL A 126 -4.91 0.33 10.85
C VAL A 126 -5.73 -0.22 9.69
N THR A 127 -5.22 0.00 8.49
CA THR A 127 -5.82 -0.52 7.27
C THR A 127 -4.76 -0.90 6.24
N ILE A 128 -5.07 -1.87 5.39
CA ILE A 128 -4.22 -2.24 4.26
C ILE A 128 -4.90 -1.77 2.97
N THR A 129 -4.39 -0.67 2.43
CA THR A 129 -4.82 -0.10 1.14
C THR A 129 -3.84 -0.41 0.01
N GLY A 130 -2.54 -0.41 0.34
CA GLY A 130 -1.47 -0.78 -0.57
C GLY A 130 -1.43 -2.29 -0.76
N SER A 131 -1.01 -2.75 -1.94
CA SER A 131 -0.98 -4.19 -2.20
C SER A 131 0.24 -4.84 -1.57
N PRO A 132 0.08 -5.92 -0.78
CA PRO A 132 1.20 -6.70 -0.26
C PRO A 132 2.12 -7.16 -1.37
N LYS A 133 3.43 -7.09 -1.14
CA LYS A 133 4.46 -7.46 -2.10
C LYS A 133 5.16 -8.74 -1.64
N LEU A 134 5.02 -9.81 -2.40
CA LEU A 134 5.75 -11.04 -2.15
C LEU A 134 7.11 -10.99 -2.84
N HIS A 135 8.16 -11.36 -2.12
CA HIS A 135 9.49 -11.63 -2.68
C HIS A 135 10.15 -12.78 -1.93
N ARG A 136 10.50 -13.82 -2.68
CA ARG A 136 10.98 -15.09 -2.13
C ARG A 136 10.05 -15.60 -1.02
N ASP A 137 10.57 -15.81 0.19
CA ASP A 137 9.80 -16.31 1.34
C ASP A 137 9.16 -15.21 2.21
N THR A 138 9.25 -13.93 1.81
CA THR A 138 8.75 -12.80 2.58
C THR A 138 7.60 -12.08 1.88
N LEU A 139 6.50 -11.84 2.60
CA LEU A 139 5.41 -10.96 2.19
C LEU A 139 5.52 -9.62 2.92
N TYR A 140 5.81 -8.55 2.19
CA TYR A 140 5.88 -7.18 2.71
C TYR A 140 4.51 -6.51 2.62
N VAL A 141 3.95 -6.14 3.76
CA VAL A 141 2.60 -5.57 3.89
C VAL A 141 2.70 -4.11 4.31
N PRO A 142 2.26 -3.16 3.46
CA PRO A 142 2.22 -1.75 3.81
C PRO A 142 1.08 -1.45 4.80
N MET A 143 1.32 -0.54 5.75
CA MET A 143 0.38 -0.14 6.79
C MET A 143 -0.08 1.31 6.60
N SER A 144 -1.38 1.49 6.40
CA SER A 144 -2.07 2.78 6.31
C SER A 144 -3.10 2.90 7.45
N SER A 145 -3.86 3.99 7.50
CA SER A 145 -4.81 4.26 8.58
C SER A 145 -6.10 4.90 8.13
N ARG A 146 -7.14 4.73 8.95
CA ARG A 146 -8.38 5.52 8.93
C ARG A 146 -8.37 6.66 9.94
N GLU A 147 -7.33 6.76 10.76
CA GLU A 147 -7.24 7.75 11.83
C GLU A 147 -7.28 9.19 11.30
N TRP A 148 -6.83 9.42 10.06
CA TRP A 148 -7.03 10.70 9.37
C TRP A 148 -8.50 11.13 9.35
N ALA A 149 -9.44 10.19 9.27
CA ALA A 149 -10.88 10.44 9.32
C ALA A 149 -11.41 10.44 10.76
N THR A 150 -10.92 9.55 11.63
CA THR A 150 -11.28 9.51 13.06
C THR A 150 -10.97 10.84 13.77
N ALA A 151 -9.90 11.52 13.36
CA ALA A 151 -9.50 12.84 13.83
C ALA A 151 -10.58 13.93 13.64
N ALA A 152 -11.61 13.70 12.83
CA ALA A 152 -12.76 14.61 12.70
C ALA A 152 -13.56 14.78 14.01
N ASP A 153 -13.53 13.79 14.92
CA ASP A 153 -14.15 13.92 16.23
C ASP A 153 -13.26 14.80 17.14
N PRO A 154 -13.73 15.98 17.59
CA PRO A 154 -12.92 16.90 18.40
C PRO A 154 -12.58 16.36 19.80
N TYR A 155 -13.22 15.28 20.26
CA TYR A 155 -12.90 14.60 21.52
C TYR A 155 -11.96 13.41 21.34
N TYR A 156 -11.65 13.03 20.09
CA TYR A 156 -10.65 12.01 19.81
C TYR A 156 -9.26 12.55 20.08
N GLN A 157 -8.47 11.78 20.83
CA GLN A 157 -7.07 12.11 21.14
C GLN A 157 -6.20 11.86 19.91
N CYS A 158 -6.24 12.81 18.97
CA CYS A 158 -5.49 12.75 17.72
C CYS A 158 -4.01 13.11 17.95
N CYS A 159 -3.06 12.42 17.34
CA CYS A 159 -3.21 11.14 16.65
C CYS A 159 -2.08 10.22 17.08
N THR A 160 -2.25 8.91 16.88
CA THR A 160 -1.34 7.88 17.38
C THR A 160 -0.92 6.83 16.37
N PHE A 161 -1.56 6.78 15.20
CA PHE A 161 -1.15 5.90 14.14
C PHE A 161 0.24 6.27 13.63
N ARG A 162 0.99 5.24 13.22
CA ARG A 162 2.27 5.37 12.51
C ARG A 162 2.25 4.45 11.31
N GLY A 163 2.48 5.01 10.13
CA GLY A 163 2.67 4.19 8.93
C GLY A 163 3.91 3.33 9.01
N GLY A 164 3.96 2.28 8.20
CA GLY A 164 5.08 1.37 8.19
C GLY A 164 4.90 0.18 7.28
N VAL A 165 5.77 -0.80 7.46
CA VAL A 165 5.73 -2.08 6.76
C VAL A 165 5.91 -3.22 7.76
N ALA A 166 5.15 -4.29 7.56
CA ALA A 166 5.36 -5.56 8.23
C ALA A 166 5.79 -6.63 7.22
N ALA A 167 6.88 -7.34 7.52
CA ALA A 167 7.34 -8.48 6.75
C ALA A 167 6.86 -9.77 7.39
N PHE A 168 6.13 -10.57 6.63
CA PHE A 168 5.60 -11.85 7.06
C PHE A 168 6.35 -12.99 6.39
N ASP A 169 6.59 -14.06 7.14
CA ASP A 169 6.90 -15.36 6.57
C ASP A 169 5.70 -15.84 5.74
N ARG A 170 5.94 -16.11 4.45
CA ARG A 170 4.84 -16.41 3.51
C ARG A 170 4.09 -17.70 3.83
N GLN A 171 4.74 -18.67 4.50
CA GLN A 171 4.15 -19.99 4.74
C GLN A 171 3.33 -20.00 6.03
N THR A 172 3.86 -19.40 7.09
CA THR A 172 3.27 -19.45 8.44
C THR A 172 2.48 -18.21 8.82
N GLY A 173 2.71 -17.09 8.13
CA GLY A 173 2.21 -15.78 8.52
C GLY A 173 2.85 -15.26 9.81
N ALA A 174 4.00 -15.77 10.24
CA ALA A 174 4.75 -15.20 11.34
C ALA A 174 5.37 -13.85 10.91
N ILE A 175 5.28 -12.82 11.75
CA ILE A 175 5.98 -11.55 11.48
C ILE A 175 7.48 -11.78 11.66
N ARG A 176 8.27 -11.54 10.61
CA ARG A 176 9.73 -11.53 10.62
C ARG A 176 10.26 -10.23 11.22
N TRP A 177 9.71 -9.11 10.77
CA TRP A 177 9.93 -7.80 11.35
C TRP A 177 8.74 -6.89 11.05
N LYS A 178 8.57 -5.85 11.86
CA LYS A 178 7.64 -4.75 11.62
C LYS A 178 8.33 -3.46 12.02
N ASN A 179 8.36 -2.50 11.10
CA ASN A 179 8.98 -1.20 11.34
C ASN A 179 8.11 -0.08 10.80
N TYR A 180 8.23 1.07 11.45
CA TYR A 180 7.48 2.28 11.14
C TYR A 180 8.35 3.25 10.35
N VAL A 181 7.73 4.07 9.51
CA VAL A 181 8.44 5.16 8.81
C VAL A 181 8.80 6.30 9.77
N VAL A 182 7.98 6.48 10.81
CA VAL A 182 8.22 7.30 11.99
C VAL A 182 8.60 6.39 13.16
N GLY A 183 9.86 6.41 13.58
CA GLY A 183 10.38 5.45 14.57
C GLY A 183 9.90 5.75 16.00
N GLU A 184 9.74 7.01 16.32
CA GLU A 184 9.28 7.53 17.60
C GLU A 184 7.82 7.12 17.84
N ALA A 185 7.49 6.77 19.09
CA ALA A 185 6.10 6.61 19.49
C ALA A 185 5.45 7.98 19.68
N PRO A 186 4.15 8.15 19.35
CA PRO A 186 3.43 9.37 19.62
C PRO A 186 3.44 9.67 21.13
N SER A 187 3.64 10.94 21.47
CA SER A 187 3.66 11.40 22.85
C SER A 187 2.95 12.74 22.99
N ALA A 188 2.55 13.08 24.21
CA ALA A 188 1.85 14.34 24.47
C ALA A 188 2.74 15.53 24.15
N THR A 189 2.25 16.41 23.30
CA THR A 189 2.95 17.64 22.91
C THR A 189 2.94 18.73 23.99
N GLY A 190 2.15 18.53 25.05
CA GLY A 190 1.83 19.55 26.05
C GLY A 190 0.77 20.56 25.58
N LYS A 191 0.24 20.40 24.36
CA LYS A 191 -0.87 21.18 23.82
C LYS A 191 -2.18 20.41 23.89
N VAL A 192 -3.27 21.16 23.91
CA VAL A 192 -4.63 20.66 23.76
C VAL A 192 -5.32 21.40 22.63
N ASN A 193 -6.35 20.79 22.05
CA ASN A 193 -7.25 21.50 21.16
C ASN A 193 -8.24 22.40 21.93
N VAL A 194 -9.15 23.06 21.21
CA VAL A 194 -10.16 23.97 21.80
C VAL A 194 -11.19 23.27 22.71
N ARG A 195 -11.17 21.93 22.78
CA ARG A 195 -12.01 21.10 23.67
C ARG A 195 -11.22 20.49 24.83
N ASP A 196 -10.01 20.99 25.08
CA ASP A 196 -9.08 20.47 26.09
C ASP A 196 -8.62 19.01 25.82
N THR A 197 -8.79 18.52 24.58
CA THR A 197 -8.30 17.20 24.17
C THR A 197 -6.80 17.25 23.90
N PRO A 198 -5.97 16.37 24.49
CA PRO A 198 -4.53 16.37 24.25
C PRO A 198 -4.16 16.10 22.80
N VAL A 199 -3.18 16.85 22.29
CA VAL A 199 -2.59 16.60 20.96
C VAL A 199 -1.35 15.73 21.12
N LEU A 200 -1.30 14.62 20.38
CA LEU A 200 -0.19 13.68 20.35
C LEU A 200 0.58 13.80 19.03
N ALA A 201 1.92 13.67 19.11
CA ALA A 201 2.81 13.68 17.95
C ALA A 201 4.11 12.89 18.24
N PRO A 202 4.83 12.41 17.21
CA PRO A 202 4.45 12.41 15.79
C PRO A 202 3.38 11.35 15.47
N SER A 203 2.60 11.56 14.41
CA SER A 203 1.57 10.62 13.95
C SER A 203 1.29 10.76 12.46
N GLY A 204 0.66 9.74 11.87
CA GLY A 204 0.36 9.66 10.44
C GLY A 204 1.49 9.01 9.65
N ALA A 205 1.86 9.64 8.54
CA ALA A 205 2.76 9.13 7.51
C ALA A 205 2.35 7.72 6.99
N PRO A 206 1.07 7.51 6.61
CA PRO A 206 0.59 6.19 6.21
C PRO A 206 1.37 5.66 5.00
N VAL A 207 1.63 4.35 4.98
CA VAL A 207 2.16 3.67 3.79
C VAL A 207 0.99 3.02 3.07
N TRP A 208 0.46 3.70 2.06
CA TRP A 208 -0.83 3.35 1.45
C TRP A 208 -0.73 2.85 0.00
N ASN A 209 0.48 2.79 -0.53
CA ASN A 209 0.82 2.26 -1.85
C ASN A 209 1.61 0.93 -1.73
N SER A 210 1.75 0.20 -2.84
CA SER A 210 2.53 -1.05 -2.86
C SER A 210 4.03 -0.80 -2.74
N PRO A 211 4.76 -1.55 -1.89
CA PRO A 211 6.21 -1.47 -1.81
C PRO A 211 6.93 -1.87 -3.11
N THR A 212 8.12 -1.31 -3.30
CA THR A 212 9.02 -1.59 -4.43
C THR A 212 10.27 -2.27 -3.91
N ILE A 213 10.66 -3.37 -4.55
CA ILE A 213 11.79 -4.18 -4.10
C ILE A 213 12.97 -3.95 -5.04
N ASP A 214 14.11 -3.65 -4.42
CA ASP A 214 15.42 -3.54 -5.05
C ASP A 214 16.31 -4.64 -4.49
N GLU A 215 16.23 -5.81 -5.13
CA GLU A 215 16.99 -6.99 -4.72
C GLU A 215 18.50 -6.77 -4.82
N ALA A 216 18.95 -5.96 -5.79
CA ALA A 216 20.37 -5.69 -6.00
C ALA A 216 20.99 -4.90 -4.85
N ARG A 217 20.25 -3.95 -4.28
CA ARG A 217 20.67 -3.16 -3.10
C ARG A 217 20.21 -3.77 -1.78
N GLY A 218 19.36 -4.79 -1.81
CA GLY A 218 18.75 -5.35 -0.60
C GLY A 218 17.80 -4.37 0.07
N LEU A 219 17.09 -3.54 -0.70
CA LEU A 219 16.23 -2.47 -0.20
C LEU A 219 14.76 -2.66 -0.57
N LEU A 220 13.90 -2.13 0.28
CA LEU A 220 12.48 -1.97 0.09
C LEU A 220 12.14 -0.48 0.11
N TYR A 221 11.54 0.05 -0.95
CA TYR A 221 11.11 1.45 -1.02
C TYR A 221 9.60 1.56 -0.82
N VAL A 222 9.19 2.56 -0.05
CA VAL A 222 7.79 2.92 0.13
C VAL A 222 7.59 4.43 0.02
N GLY A 223 6.43 4.85 -0.49
CA GLY A 223 5.99 6.24 -0.41
C GLY A 223 5.04 6.42 0.77
N THR A 224 5.17 7.52 1.49
CA THR A 224 4.31 7.86 2.64
C THR A 224 3.32 8.96 2.29
N GLY A 225 2.24 9.02 3.08
CA GLY A 225 1.34 10.16 3.09
C GLY A 225 1.73 11.22 4.12
N GLU A 226 0.80 12.14 4.33
CA GLU A 226 0.89 13.29 5.23
C GLU A 226 1.05 12.91 6.72
N ALA A 227 1.49 13.88 7.53
CA ALA A 227 1.41 13.75 8.98
C ALA A 227 -0.01 14.06 9.48
N TYR A 228 -0.47 13.40 10.55
CA TYR A 228 -1.81 13.69 11.12
C TYR A 228 -1.80 14.75 12.21
N SER A 229 -0.62 15.10 12.73
CA SER A 229 -0.41 15.99 13.86
C SER A 229 0.79 16.90 13.66
N SER A 230 0.75 18.10 14.22
CA SER A 230 1.89 19.03 14.25
C SER A 230 2.96 18.63 15.28
N PRO A 231 4.26 18.80 14.97
CA PRO A 231 4.79 19.18 13.66
C PRO A 231 4.78 18.01 12.67
N ALA A 232 4.67 18.30 11.37
CA ALA A 232 4.89 17.30 10.33
C ALA A 232 6.27 16.64 10.46
N HIS A 233 6.32 15.31 10.45
CA HIS A 233 7.57 14.55 10.60
C HIS A 233 8.35 14.49 9.28
N GLU A 234 9.68 14.37 9.32
CA GLU A 234 10.54 14.21 8.10
C GLU A 234 10.22 12.97 7.24
N ALA A 235 9.37 12.09 7.74
CA ALA A 235 8.99 10.84 7.09
C ALA A 235 7.56 10.88 6.52
N SER A 236 6.83 11.99 6.70
CA SER A 236 5.62 12.24 5.91
C SER A 236 6.00 12.74 4.52
N ASP A 237 5.16 12.45 3.53
CA ASP A 237 5.30 12.94 2.16
C ASP A 237 6.68 12.61 1.58
N ALA A 238 7.16 11.41 1.90
CA ALA A 238 8.52 11.00 1.71
C ALA A 238 8.61 9.64 1.01
N VAL A 239 9.77 9.41 0.38
CA VAL A 239 10.21 8.07 0.03
C VAL A 239 11.12 7.58 1.15
N VAL A 240 10.80 6.41 1.70
CA VAL A 240 11.57 5.76 2.76
C VAL A 240 12.11 4.44 2.24
N ALA A 241 13.41 4.21 2.47
CA ALA A 241 14.04 2.93 2.20
C ALA A 241 14.24 2.14 3.49
N PHE A 242 13.86 0.86 3.45
CA PHE A 242 14.12 -0.12 4.48
C PHE A 242 15.08 -1.18 3.98
N ASP A 243 15.92 -1.69 4.85
CA ASP A 243 16.65 -2.93 4.61
C ASP A 243 15.65 -4.09 4.45
N LEU A 244 15.82 -4.87 3.40
CA LEU A 244 14.84 -5.87 2.97
C LEU A 244 14.75 -7.05 3.96
N GLU A 245 15.83 -7.35 4.68
CA GLU A 245 15.92 -8.50 5.60
C GLU A 245 15.55 -8.11 7.03
N THR A 246 16.05 -6.98 7.51
CA THR A 246 15.93 -6.53 8.91
C THR A 246 14.82 -5.51 9.14
N GLY A 247 14.40 -4.81 8.08
CA GLY A 247 13.46 -3.71 8.14
C GLY A 247 14.04 -2.43 8.76
N GLU A 248 15.35 -2.33 8.94
CA GLU A 248 16.00 -1.10 9.42
C GLU A 248 15.81 0.03 8.39
N ARG A 249 15.43 1.24 8.85
CA ARG A 249 15.34 2.42 7.98
C ARG A 249 16.74 2.82 7.53
N ARG A 250 16.97 2.85 6.21
CA ARG A 250 18.28 3.15 5.60
C ARG A 250 18.43 4.61 5.22
N TRP A 251 17.44 5.17 4.55
CA TRP A 251 17.41 6.58 4.20
C TRP A 251 15.96 7.06 4.02
N VAL A 252 15.80 8.38 4.03
CA VAL A 252 14.54 9.08 3.80
C VAL A 252 14.78 10.27 2.87
N HIS A 253 13.89 10.43 1.89
CA HIS A 253 13.81 11.62 1.05
C HIS A 253 12.42 12.23 1.20
N GLN A 254 12.32 13.33 1.94
CA GLN A 254 11.08 14.08 2.08
C GLN A 254 10.84 14.95 0.84
N ALA A 255 9.75 14.69 0.10
CA ALA A 255 9.38 15.48 -1.07
C ALA A 255 8.70 16.79 -0.67
N LEU A 256 7.89 16.78 0.40
CA LEU A 256 7.23 17.96 0.93
C LEU A 256 7.34 18.03 2.46
N ALA A 257 7.94 19.10 2.96
CA ALA A 257 7.99 19.36 4.39
C ALA A 257 6.80 20.20 4.84
N GLY A 258 6.33 19.99 6.08
CA GLY A 258 5.28 20.80 6.68
C GLY A 258 3.86 20.46 6.22
N ASP A 259 3.66 19.30 5.56
CA ASP A 259 2.32 18.80 5.27
C ASP A 259 1.82 17.95 6.44
N ALA A 260 0.98 18.59 7.27
CA ALA A 260 0.21 17.91 8.29
C ALA A 260 -1.27 18.20 8.08
N TRP A 261 -2.04 17.15 7.82
CA TRP A 261 -3.45 17.24 7.49
C TRP A 261 -4.22 16.05 8.05
N ASN A 262 -5.48 16.32 8.42
CA ASN A 262 -6.46 15.29 8.71
C ASN A 262 -7.87 15.81 8.37
N MET A 263 -8.90 14.95 8.47
CA MET A 263 -10.28 15.28 8.09
C MET A 263 -10.85 16.49 8.84
N SER A 264 -10.34 16.81 10.04
CA SER A 264 -10.78 18.00 10.80
C SER A 264 -10.52 19.31 10.05
N CYS A 265 -9.48 19.39 9.22
CA CYS A 265 -9.15 20.60 8.44
C CYS A 265 -10.25 21.00 7.44
N ASN A 266 -11.09 20.05 7.01
CA ASN A 266 -12.23 20.33 6.13
C ASN A 266 -13.53 20.69 6.86
N LEU A 267 -13.53 20.69 8.20
CA LEU A 267 -14.73 20.97 8.98
C LEU A 267 -14.88 22.46 9.26
N ALA A 268 -16.13 22.90 9.45
CA ALA A 268 -16.42 24.27 9.87
C ALA A 268 -15.80 24.61 11.26
N GLN A 269 -15.59 23.59 12.09
CA GLN A 269 -14.88 23.68 13.37
C GLN A 269 -13.69 22.72 13.33
N PRO A 270 -12.51 23.19 12.89
CA PRO A 270 -11.34 22.36 12.65
C PRO A 270 -10.55 22.11 13.95
N ASP A 271 -11.23 21.64 15.00
CA ASP A 271 -10.67 21.55 16.36
C ASP A 271 -9.40 20.68 16.42
N ASN A 272 -9.32 19.63 15.60
CA ASN A 272 -8.16 18.71 15.52
C ASN A 272 -7.26 18.96 14.32
N CYS A 273 -7.50 20.01 13.52
CA CYS A 273 -6.64 20.30 12.39
C CYS A 273 -5.23 20.69 12.87
N PRO A 274 -4.17 20.10 12.29
CA PRO A 274 -2.80 20.52 12.58
C PRO A 274 -2.58 22.00 12.26
N SER A 275 -1.65 22.64 12.96
CA SER A 275 -1.36 24.06 12.75
C SER A 275 -0.88 24.42 11.34
N GLU A 276 -0.35 23.43 10.62
CA GLU A 276 0.14 23.54 9.26
C GLU A 276 -1.00 23.65 8.24
N ASP A 277 -2.16 23.05 8.51
CA ASP A 277 -3.28 22.92 7.55
C ASP A 277 -2.76 22.51 6.16
N GLY A 278 -2.07 21.37 6.14
CA GLY A 278 -1.29 20.90 5.00
C GLY A 278 -2.15 20.57 3.77
N PRO A 279 -1.55 20.57 2.57
CA PRO A 279 -2.29 20.37 1.32
C PRO A 279 -2.70 18.91 1.03
N ASP A 280 -2.27 17.92 1.83
CA ASP A 280 -2.44 16.49 1.54
C ASP A 280 -1.80 16.09 0.18
N PHE A 281 -0.50 16.39 0.04
CA PHE A 281 0.31 16.11 -1.12
C PHE A 281 1.21 14.87 -0.93
N ASP A 282 0.59 13.77 -0.48
CA ASP A 282 1.23 12.46 -0.36
C ASP A 282 2.04 12.01 -1.58
N ILE A 283 2.95 11.06 -1.36
CA ILE A 283 3.43 10.19 -2.42
C ILE A 283 2.28 9.30 -2.93
N GLY A 284 1.67 9.77 -4.03
CA GLY A 284 0.39 9.31 -4.57
C GLY A 284 0.39 7.93 -5.24
N ALA A 285 1.57 7.41 -5.54
CA ALA A 285 1.75 6.15 -6.26
C ALA A 285 2.92 5.35 -5.70
N SER A 286 2.93 4.04 -5.94
CA SER A 286 4.10 3.21 -5.67
C SER A 286 5.30 3.73 -6.44
N THR A 287 6.44 3.85 -5.76
CA THR A 287 7.70 4.24 -6.41
C THR A 287 8.07 3.21 -7.48
N ILE A 288 8.67 3.63 -8.58
CA ILE A 288 9.02 2.72 -9.67
C ILE A 288 10.54 2.67 -9.77
N LEU A 289 11.13 1.48 -9.59
CA LEU A 289 12.54 1.29 -9.89
C LEU A 289 12.69 1.03 -11.39
N HIS A 290 13.20 2.01 -12.11
CA HIS A 290 13.31 1.98 -13.56
C HIS A 290 14.77 2.07 -13.99
N ARG A 291 15.15 1.25 -14.98
CA ARG A 291 16.43 1.36 -15.66
C ARG A 291 16.26 2.15 -16.94
N ASP A 292 16.94 3.29 -17.03
CA ASP A 292 16.88 4.17 -18.19
C ASP A 292 17.68 3.64 -19.40
N SER A 293 17.63 4.37 -20.51
CA SER A 293 18.35 4.03 -21.75
C SER A 293 19.87 4.04 -21.63
N ASP A 294 20.41 4.75 -20.64
CA ASP A 294 21.85 4.79 -20.35
C ASP A 294 22.27 3.65 -19.41
N GLY A 295 21.31 2.80 -19.01
CA GLY A 295 21.52 1.68 -18.11
C GLY A 295 21.52 2.06 -16.63
N ARG A 296 21.23 3.31 -16.27
CA ARG A 296 21.18 3.79 -14.89
C ARG A 296 19.83 3.51 -14.26
N GLU A 297 19.83 3.14 -12.98
CA GLU A 297 18.60 2.95 -12.23
C GLU A 297 18.15 4.26 -11.60
N ARG A 298 16.83 4.48 -11.58
CA ARG A 298 16.19 5.66 -11.00
C ARG A 298 14.92 5.23 -10.29
N LEU A 299 14.63 5.87 -9.16
CA LEU A 299 13.33 5.75 -8.51
C LEU A 299 12.43 6.86 -9.00
N LEU A 300 11.40 6.51 -9.75
CA LEU A 300 10.38 7.46 -10.21
C LEU A 300 9.29 7.56 -9.14
N VAL A 301 8.96 8.78 -8.75
CA VAL A 301 8.07 9.09 -7.62
C VAL A 301 7.00 10.06 -8.10
N GLY A 302 5.73 9.69 -8.00
CA GLY A 302 4.61 10.57 -8.30
C GLY A 302 3.96 11.09 -7.02
N GLN A 303 3.69 12.39 -6.97
CA GLN A 303 3.06 13.07 -5.83
C GLN A 303 1.63 13.52 -6.17
N LYS A 304 0.75 13.62 -5.17
CA LYS A 304 -0.62 14.11 -5.35
C LYS A 304 -0.71 15.55 -5.90
N SER A 305 0.34 16.36 -5.75
CA SER A 305 0.46 17.69 -6.39
C SER A 305 0.43 17.64 -7.92
N GLY A 306 0.71 16.48 -8.51
CA GLY A 306 0.93 16.30 -9.95
C GLY A 306 2.40 16.30 -10.34
N ASP A 307 3.31 16.56 -9.39
CA ASP A 307 4.74 16.50 -9.63
C ASP A 307 5.24 15.06 -9.75
N VAL A 308 6.29 14.89 -10.56
CA VAL A 308 7.03 13.63 -10.70
C VAL A 308 8.50 13.92 -10.52
N PHE A 309 9.12 13.17 -9.61
CA PHE A 309 10.52 13.28 -9.28
C PHE A 309 11.27 12.00 -9.66
N ALA A 310 12.57 12.13 -9.89
CA ALA A 310 13.49 11.00 -9.93
C ALA A 310 14.50 11.08 -8.79
N LEU A 311 14.63 10.00 -8.04
CA LEU A 311 15.66 9.84 -7.01
C LEU A 311 16.72 8.85 -7.49
N ASP A 312 17.95 9.06 -7.03
CA ASP A 312 19.09 8.19 -7.30
C ASP A 312 19.18 7.07 -6.23
N PRO A 313 18.86 5.81 -6.55
CA PRO A 313 18.97 4.71 -5.61
C PRO A 313 20.43 4.37 -5.23
N ASP A 314 21.42 4.78 -6.03
CA ASP A 314 22.85 4.60 -5.74
C ASP A 314 23.43 5.70 -4.84
N ALA A 315 22.67 6.77 -4.61
CA ALA A 315 23.07 7.89 -3.77
C ALA A 315 22.03 8.18 -2.68
N ASP A 316 21.57 7.12 -2.01
CA ASP A 316 20.65 7.16 -0.86
C ASP A 316 19.39 8.01 -1.10
N GLY A 317 18.80 7.90 -2.31
CA GLY A 317 17.57 8.59 -2.65
C GLY A 317 17.75 10.09 -2.90
N LYS A 318 18.96 10.56 -3.23
CA LYS A 318 19.19 11.96 -3.61
C LYS A 318 18.36 12.35 -4.83
N LEU A 319 17.74 13.52 -4.78
CA LEU A 319 16.96 14.08 -5.89
C LEU A 319 17.85 14.30 -7.13
N LEU A 320 17.35 13.83 -8.28
CA LEU A 320 17.93 14.06 -9.60
C LEU A 320 17.23 15.22 -10.31
N TRP A 321 15.89 15.20 -10.33
CA TRP A 321 15.00 16.21 -10.90
C TRP A 321 13.57 16.00 -10.39
#